data_AF-A0A5C6QWB4-F1
#
_entry.id   AF-A0A5C6QWB4-F1
#
_cell.length_a   1.000
_cell.length_b   1.000
_cell.length_c   1.000
_cell.angle_alpha   90.00
_cell.angle_beta   90.00
_cell.angle_gamma   90.00
#
_symmetry.space_group_name_H-M   'P 1'
#
loop_
_entity.id
_entity.type
_entity.pdbx_description
1 polymer ?
#
loop_
_entity_poly.entity_id
_entity_poly.type
_entity_poly.pdbx_seq_one_letter_code
_entity_poly.pdbx_strand_id
1 'polypeptide(L)'
;MATAAPFAKQQQLATQQYSSKELSQLAQLLLKQEENVLVMGHSNTTAKLSALLSALDVADLTEQQYRHLYQIQVSDHGKTLALFTQPLICP
;
A
#
# COMPACT_ATOMS: atom_id res chain seq x y z
N MET A 1 -0.70 13.41 3.54
CA MET A 1 -1.29 13.55 2.19
C MET A 1 -0.29 13.99 1.11
N ALA A 2 0.77 14.74 1.45
CA ALA A 2 1.72 15.27 0.46
C ALA A 2 2.31 14.21 -0.51
N THR A 3 2.58 12.99 -0.06
CA THR A 3 3.16 11.92 -0.89
C THR A 3 2.22 11.42 -2.00
N ALA A 4 0.92 11.33 -1.74
CA ALA A 4 -0.06 10.85 -2.72
C ALA A 4 -0.44 11.93 -3.75
N ALA A 5 -0.29 13.20 -3.39
CA ALA A 5 -0.86 14.31 -4.14
C ALA A 5 -0.34 14.44 -5.59
N PRO A 6 0.96 14.31 -5.89
CA PRO A 6 1.45 14.40 -7.27
C PRO A 6 0.84 13.33 -8.16
N PHE A 7 0.81 12.07 -7.69
CA PHE A 7 0.23 10.95 -8.42
C PHE A 7 -1.29 11.13 -8.62
N ALA A 8 -2.01 11.47 -7.55
CA ALA A 8 -3.45 11.71 -7.61
C ALA A 8 -3.81 12.82 -8.61
N LYS A 9 -3.04 13.93 -8.62
CA LYS A 9 -3.23 15.03 -9.58
C LYS A 9 -2.96 14.57 -11.01
N GLN A 10 -1.86 13.85 -11.25
CA GLN A 10 -1.50 13.36 -12.58
C GLN A 10 -2.53 12.37 -13.13
N GLN A 11 -3.05 11.48 -12.29
CA GLN A 11 -4.05 10.48 -12.67
C GLN A 11 -5.50 10.98 -12.56
N GLN A 12 -5.73 12.23 -12.16
CA GLN A 12 -7.06 12.82 -11.93
C GLN A 12 -7.92 12.00 -10.95
N LEU A 13 -7.29 11.46 -9.90
CA LEU A 13 -7.93 10.64 -8.87
C LEU A 13 -8.23 11.46 -7.61
N ALA A 14 -9.36 11.16 -6.96
CA ALA A 14 -9.64 11.64 -5.61
C ALA A 14 -8.80 10.87 -4.57
N THR A 15 -8.36 11.55 -3.52
CA THR A 15 -7.69 10.90 -2.39
C THR A 15 -8.67 10.67 -1.25
N GLN A 16 -8.71 9.46 -0.70
CA GLN A 16 -9.49 9.14 0.49
C GLN A 16 -8.56 8.93 1.69
N GLN A 17 -8.92 9.51 2.85
CA GLN A 17 -8.23 9.25 4.11
C GLN A 17 -8.76 7.97 4.75
N TYR A 18 -7.89 7.24 5.44
CA TYR A 18 -8.23 6.06 6.22
C TYR A 18 -7.62 6.15 7.62
N SER A 19 -8.23 5.44 8.57
CA SER A 19 -7.73 5.34 9.94
C SER A 19 -6.61 4.30 10.05
N SER A 20 -5.46 4.68 10.61
CA SER A 20 -4.35 3.75 10.89
C SER A 20 -4.69 2.73 11.99
N LYS A 21 -5.77 2.92 12.74
CA LYS A 21 -6.23 2.01 13.79
C LYS A 21 -7.11 0.87 13.26
N GLU A 22 -7.63 1.00 12.05
CA GLU A 22 -8.66 0.10 11.48
C GLU A 22 -8.15 -0.62 10.22
N LEU A 23 -6.89 -1.05 10.24
CA LEU A 23 -6.24 -1.66 9.06
C LEU A 23 -6.89 -2.99 8.65
N SER A 24 -7.43 -3.77 9.59
CA SER A 24 -8.13 -5.02 9.26
C SER A 24 -9.44 -4.75 8.51
N GLN A 25 -10.19 -3.74 8.93
CA GLN A 25 -11.42 -3.30 8.26
C GLN A 25 -11.10 -2.73 6.88
N LEU A 26 -10.04 -1.93 6.78
CA LEU A 26 -9.55 -1.41 5.50
C LEU A 26 -9.17 -2.56 4.54
N ALA A 27 -8.41 -3.56 5.02
CA ALA A 27 -8.01 -4.69 4.19
C ALA A 27 -9.23 -5.46 3.66
N GLN A 28 -10.24 -5.69 4.50
CA GLN A 28 -11.49 -6.33 4.08
C GLN A 28 -12.25 -5.49 3.05
N LEU A 29 -12.29 -4.17 3.21
CA LEU A 29 -12.91 -3.26 2.24
C LEU A 29 -12.19 -3.33 0.88
N LEU A 30 -10.87 -3.18 0.88
CA LEU A 30 -10.05 -3.20 -0.34
C LEU A 30 -10.19 -4.53 -1.10
N LEU A 31 -10.20 -5.66 -0.39
CA LEU A 31 -10.38 -6.97 -1.01
C LEU A 31 -11.77 -7.16 -1.62
N LYS A 32 -12.81 -6.52 -1.05
CA LYS A 32 -14.19 -6.56 -1.58
C LYS A 32 -14.42 -5.64 -2.77
N GLN A 33 -13.58 -4.61 -2.95
CA GLN A 33 -13.74 -3.65 -4.04
C GLN A 33 -13.33 -4.24 -5.39
N GLU A 34 -12.44 -5.24 -5.42
CA GLU A 34 -11.95 -5.87 -6.66
C GLU A 34 -11.36 -4.86 -7.67
N GLU A 35 -10.84 -3.75 -7.15
CA GLU A 35 -10.25 -2.65 -7.91
C GLU A 35 -8.76 -2.46 -7.59
N ASN A 36 -8.02 -1.88 -8.54
CA ASN A 36 -6.65 -1.47 -8.28
C ASN A 36 -6.63 -0.20 -7.41
N VAL A 37 -6.03 -0.29 -6.22
CA VAL A 37 -5.93 0.82 -5.26
C VAL A 37 -4.49 1.11 -4.90
N LEU A 38 -4.12 2.39 -4.87
CA LEU A 38 -2.84 2.84 -4.32
C LEU A 38 -3.04 3.36 -2.89
N VAL A 39 -2.44 2.67 -1.92
CA VAL A 39 -2.49 3.06 -0.50
C VAL A 39 -1.15 3.65 -0.08
N MET A 40 -1.19 4.84 0.52
CA MET A 40 -0.02 5.47 1.15
C MET A 40 -0.11 5.35 2.66
N GLY A 41 0.94 4.83 3.31
CA GLY A 41 1.02 4.65 4.76
C GLY A 41 2.36 5.06 5.34
N HIS A 42 2.50 4.90 6.66
CA HIS A 42 3.75 5.06 7.40
C HIS A 42 4.43 3.71 7.58
N SER A 43 5.69 3.69 8.05
CA SER A 43 6.49 2.48 8.34
C SER A 43 5.67 1.39 9.06
N ASN A 44 5.03 1.77 10.16
CA ASN A 44 4.25 0.87 11.03
C ASN A 44 2.90 0.43 10.45
N THR A 45 2.32 1.16 9.49
CA THR A 45 1.03 0.77 8.88
C THR A 45 1.21 0.05 7.54
N THR A 46 2.23 0.41 6.76
CA THR A 46 2.49 -0.16 5.44
C THR A 46 2.83 -1.64 5.51
N ALA A 47 3.75 -2.05 6.41
CA ALA A 47 4.11 -3.46 6.57
C ALA A 47 2.89 -4.30 7.02
N LYS A 48 2.19 -3.82 8.05
CA LYS A 48 1.01 -4.49 8.61
C LYS A 48 -0.13 -4.62 7.60
N LEU A 49 -0.44 -3.57 6.84
CA LEU A 49 -1.48 -3.63 5.81
C LEU A 49 -1.08 -4.58 4.67
N SER A 50 0.20 -4.60 4.29
CA SER A 50 0.71 -5.53 3.27
C SER A 50 0.58 -6.99 3.71
N ALA A 51 0.86 -7.30 4.98
CA ALA A 51 0.64 -8.63 5.55
C ALA A 51 -0.85 -9.03 5.51
N LEU A 52 -1.74 -8.13 5.93
CA LEU A 52 -3.20 -8.38 5.91
C LEU A 52 -3.73 -8.65 4.50
N LEU A 53 -3.29 -7.87 3.51
CA LEU A 53 -3.76 -8.00 2.13
C LEU A 53 -3.23 -9.25 1.45
N SER A 54 -1.94 -9.56 1.63
CA SER A 54 -1.27 -10.71 1.00
C SER A 54 -1.49 -12.04 1.72
N ALA A 55 -1.89 -12.02 3.00
CA ALA A 55 -1.88 -13.18 3.90
C ALA A 55 -0.49 -13.83 4.05
N LEU A 56 0.58 -13.03 3.87
CA LEU A 56 1.96 -13.41 4.06
C LEU A 56 2.55 -12.68 5.26
N ASP A 57 3.61 -13.23 5.85
CA ASP A 57 4.39 -12.52 6.84
C ASP A 57 5.22 -11.41 6.16
N VAL A 58 5.18 -10.21 6.73
CA VAL A 58 5.89 -9.04 6.21
C VAL A 58 6.62 -8.40 7.37
N ALA A 59 7.95 -8.37 7.28
CA ALA A 59 8.79 -7.78 8.31
C ALA A 59 8.44 -6.30 8.55
N ASP A 60 8.51 -5.90 9.81
CA ASP A 60 8.34 -4.50 10.21
C ASP A 60 9.34 -3.59 9.49
N LEU A 61 8.87 -2.41 9.12
CA LEU A 61 9.71 -1.38 8.52
C LEU A 61 10.31 -0.49 9.60
N THR A 62 11.61 -0.24 9.48
CA THR A 62 12.30 0.81 10.23
C THR A 62 12.06 2.17 9.56
N GLU A 63 12.23 3.26 10.31
CA GLU A 63 12.15 4.63 9.79
C GLU A 63 13.21 4.96 8.72
N GLN A 64 14.21 4.09 8.55
CA GLN A 64 15.26 4.25 7.53
C GLN A 64 14.89 3.58 6.20
N GLN A 65 13.81 2.81 6.14
CA GLN A 65 13.36 2.09 4.95
C GLN A 65 12.29 2.88 4.20
N TYR A 66 12.75 3.81 3.37
CA TYR A 66 11.93 4.61 2.46
C TYR A 66 12.00 4.05 1.02
N ARG A 67 11.07 4.48 0.16
CA ARG A 67 10.95 4.11 -1.29
C ARG A 67 10.49 2.69 -1.58
N HIS A 68 10.00 1.98 -0.58
CA HIS A 68 9.40 0.67 -0.78
C HIS A 68 7.99 0.81 -1.38
N LEU A 69 7.73 0.03 -2.42
CA LEU A 69 6.41 -0.17 -3.01
C LEU A 69 6.07 -1.65 -2.89
N TYR A 70 5.11 -1.96 -2.03
CA TYR A 70 4.55 -3.30 -1.89
C TYR A 70 3.43 -3.44 -2.92
N GLN A 71 3.60 -4.37 -3.87
CA GLN A 71 2.57 -4.74 -4.82
C GLN A 71 1.94 -6.06 -4.36
N ILE A 72 0.67 -6.00 -3.97
CA ILE A 72 -0.13 -7.17 -3.69
C ILE A 72 -1.00 -7.45 -4.92
N GLN A 73 -0.92 -8.66 -5.47
CA GLN A 73 -1.86 -9.11 -6.50
C GLN A 73 -2.81 -10.12 -5.87
N VAL A 74 -4.10 -9.98 -6.16
CA VAL A 74 -5.16 -10.86 -5.66
C VAL A 74 -5.91 -11.38 -6.88
N SER A 75 -6.05 -12.70 -6.98
CA SER A 75 -6.75 -13.38 -8.06
C SER A 75 -7.34 -14.69 -7.57
N ASP A 76 -8.11 -15.36 -8.43
CA ASP A 76 -8.63 -16.71 -8.16
C ASP A 76 -7.51 -17.75 -7.96
N HIS A 77 -6.30 -17.46 -8.45
CA HIS A 77 -5.12 -18.31 -8.26
C HIS A 77 -4.35 -18.03 -6.96
N GLY A 78 -4.87 -17.12 -6.13
CA GLY A 78 -4.30 -16.76 -4.84
C GLY A 78 -3.72 -15.35 -4.81
N LYS A 79 -2.87 -15.12 -3.81
CA LYS A 79 -2.31 -13.82 -3.46
C LYS A 79 -0.79 -13.84 -3.61
N THR A 80 -0.23 -12.80 -4.21
CA THR A 80 1.23 -12.64 -4.32
C THR A 80 1.64 -11.29 -3.75
N LEU A 81 2.89 -11.22 -3.26
CA LEU A 81 3.51 -9.99 -2.79
C LEU A 81 4.85 -9.80 -3.48
N ALA A 82 5.03 -8.66 -4.13
CA ALA A 82 6.31 -8.20 -4.66
C ALA A 82 6.72 -6.91 -3.97
N LEU A 83 8.00 -6.79 -3.62
CA LEU A 83 8.58 -5.58 -3.04
C LEU A 83 9.50 -4.92 -4.06
N PHE A 84 9.17 -3.68 -4.44
CA PHE A 84 9.99 -2.85 -5.29
C PHE A 84 10.64 -1.74 -4.47
N THR A 85 11.88 -1.38 -4.80
CA THR A 85 12.55 -0.18 -4.27
C THR A 85 12.68 0.84 -5.39
N GLN A 86 12.00 1.98 -5.24
CA GLN A 86 12.02 3.03 -6.25
C GLN A 86 13.40 3.69 -6.32
N PRO A 87 13.95 3.94 -7.52
CA PRO A 87 15.24 4.59 -7.66
C PRO A 87 15.15 6.06 -7.23
N LEU A 88 16.23 6.60 -6.67
CA LEU A 88 16.36 8.03 -6.35
C LEU A 88 16.74 8.78 -7.63
N ILE A 89 15.80 8.88 -8.56
CA ILE A 89 15.98 9.71 -9.77
C ILE A 89 15.09 10.92 -9.59
N CYS A 90 15.70 12.02 -9.14
CA CYS A 90 15.07 13.32 -9.14
C CYS A 90 15.52 14.04 -10.42
N PRO A 91 14.61 14.41 -11.34
CA PRO A 91 14.93 15.27 -12.47
C PRO A 91 15.27 16.70 -12.03
#